data_AF-A0A6L9FJZ1-F1
#
_entry.id   AF-A0A6L9FJZ1-F1
#
_cell.length_a   1.000
_cell.length_b   1.000
_cell.length_c   1.000
_cell.angle_alpha   90.00
_cell.angle_beta   90.00
_cell.angle_gamma   90.00
#
_symmetry.space_group_name_H-M   'P 1'
#
loop_
_entity.id
_entity.type
_entity.pdbx_description
1 polymer ?
#
loop_
_entity_poly.entity_id
_entity_poly.type
_entity_poly.pdbx_seq_one_letter_code
_entity_poly.pdbx_strand_id
1 'polypeptide(L)'
;MLSRTHHKLGLVALTLMASFPAQAYLDPGTGSVILQAIIATVVAGLATMRLWWDKLLNLFSSRKDPSADDNDNAQPTSKHDHKEP
;
A
#
# COMPACT_ATOMS: atom_id res chain seq x y z
N MET A 1 49.74 43.58 23.17
CA MET A 1 48.89 42.37 23.20
C MET A 1 47.63 42.52 22.34
N LEU A 2 47.70 43.18 21.18
CA LEU A 2 46.51 43.52 20.35
C LEU A 2 46.46 42.82 18.98
N SER A 3 47.51 42.09 18.59
CA SER A 3 47.58 41.46 17.25
C SER A 3 46.89 40.08 17.19
N ARG A 4 46.74 39.39 18.33
CA ARG A 4 46.16 38.03 18.40
C ARG A 4 44.62 37.98 18.29
N THR A 5 43.94 39.09 18.54
CA THR A 5 42.47 39.18 18.55
C THR A 5 41.88 39.27 17.14
N HIS A 6 42.59 39.87 16.18
CA HIS A 6 42.11 39.99 14.80
C HIS A 6 42.01 38.63 14.08
N HIS A 7 42.90 37.69 14.40
CA HIS A 7 42.84 36.35 13.84
C HIS A 7 41.64 35.57 14.36
N LYS A 8 41.34 35.72 15.67
CA LYS A 8 40.12 35.14 16.27
C LYS A 8 38.86 35.81 15.74
N LEU A 9 38.88 37.13 15.57
CA LEU A 9 37.77 37.90 15.02
C LEU A 9 37.53 37.56 13.55
N GLY A 10 38.60 37.36 12.77
CA GLY A 10 38.55 36.92 11.38
C GLY A 10 38.05 35.49 11.23
N LEU A 11 38.45 34.58 12.14
CA LEU A 11 37.97 33.20 12.16
C LEU A 11 36.50 33.11 12.56
N VAL A 12 36.05 33.94 13.52
CA VAL A 12 34.63 34.06 13.88
C VAL A 12 33.82 34.65 12.73
N ALA A 13 34.30 35.71 12.07
CA ALA A 13 33.66 36.29 10.90
C ALA A 13 33.57 35.31 9.73
N LEU A 14 34.63 34.53 9.48
CA LEU A 14 34.66 33.49 8.44
C LEU A 14 33.65 32.37 8.73
N THR A 15 33.50 31.96 9.99
CA THR A 15 32.53 30.94 10.40
C THR A 15 31.08 31.46 10.30
N LEU A 16 30.85 32.75 10.55
CA LEU A 16 29.53 33.38 10.39
C LEU A 16 29.12 33.58 8.92
N MET A 17 30.07 33.61 7.99
CA MET A 17 29.82 33.68 6.54
C MET A 17 29.63 32.30 5.89
N ALA A 18 29.83 31.21 6.64
CA ALA A 18 29.55 29.85 6.18
C ALA A 18 28.03 29.62 6.16
N SER A 19 27.40 29.93 5.03
CA SER A 19 25.99 29.63 4.79
C SER A 19 25.80 28.12 4.61
N PHE A 20 25.08 27.48 5.54
CA PHE A 20 24.60 26.11 5.34
C PHE A 20 23.47 26.13 4.29
N PRO A 21 23.41 25.15 3.38
CA PRO A 21 22.32 25.10 2.42
C PRO A 21 21.00 24.92 3.18
N ALA A 22 20.19 25.98 3.25
CA ALA A 22 18.82 25.86 3.69
C ALA A 22 18.11 24.97 2.67
N GLN A 23 17.75 23.75 3.07
CA GLN A 23 16.86 22.86 2.33
C GLN A 23 15.46 23.48 2.36
N ALA A 24 15.28 24.60 1.68
CA ALA A 24 13.99 25.20 1.44
C ALA A 24 13.25 24.26 0.48
N TYR A 25 12.59 23.26 1.04
CA TYR A 25 11.67 22.29 0.41
C TYR A 25 10.40 22.97 -0.20
N LEU A 26 10.49 24.28 -0.40
CA LEU A 26 9.50 25.21 -0.93
C LEU A 26 10.02 25.94 -2.17
N ASP A 27 11.04 25.40 -2.87
CA ASP A 27 11.18 25.72 -4.29
C ASP A 27 9.88 25.27 -4.99
N PRO A 28 9.26 26.10 -5.87
CA PRO A 28 7.95 25.82 -6.46
C PRO A 28 7.88 24.47 -7.18
N GLY A 29 9.00 23.92 -7.64
CA GLY A 29 9.08 22.57 -8.21
C GLY A 29 8.98 21.43 -7.20
N THR A 30 9.60 21.56 -6.02
CA THR A 30 9.61 20.51 -4.99
C THR A 30 8.22 20.35 -4.36
N GLY A 31 7.52 21.45 -4.12
CA GLY A 31 6.12 21.45 -3.66
C GLY A 31 5.19 20.56 -4.49
N SER A 32 5.29 20.65 -5.83
CA SER A 32 4.46 19.85 -6.75
C SER A 32 4.81 18.36 -6.72
N VAL A 33 6.09 18.00 -6.63
CA VAL A 33 6.53 16.59 -6.59
C VAL A 33 5.98 15.87 -5.36
N ILE A 34 5.92 16.55 -4.22
CA ILE A 34 5.41 15.98 -2.96
C ILE A 34 3.92 15.72 -3.06
N LEU A 35 3.17 16.71 -3.55
CA LEU A 35 1.74 16.56 -3.79
C LEU A 35 1.46 15.41 -4.76
N GLN A 36 2.22 15.33 -5.85
CA GLN A 36 2.14 14.23 -6.80
C GLN A 36 2.45 12.88 -6.16
N ALA A 37 3.51 12.78 -5.34
CA ALA A 37 3.88 11.55 -4.66
C ALA A 37 2.78 11.08 -3.68
N ILE A 38 2.16 12.01 -2.94
CA ILE A 38 1.05 11.71 -2.04
C ILE A 38 -0.14 11.17 -2.84
N ILE A 39 -0.56 11.88 -3.89
CA ILE A 39 -1.69 11.47 -4.73
C ILE A 39 -1.41 10.11 -5.38
N ALA A 40 -0.23 9.94 -5.97
CA ALA A 40 0.19 8.69 -6.59
C ALA A 40 0.18 7.53 -5.59
N THR A 41 0.68 7.75 -4.38
CA THR A 41 0.70 6.72 -3.33
C THR A 41 -0.72 6.32 -2.91
N VAL A 42 -1.62 7.29 -2.72
CA VAL A 42 -3.02 7.02 -2.35
C VAL A 42 -3.73 6.27 -3.47
N VAL A 43 -3.62 6.76 -4.71
CA VAL A 43 -4.28 6.14 -5.88
C VAL A 43 -3.73 4.72 -6.11
N ALA A 44 -2.41 4.56 -6.14
CA ALA A 44 -1.78 3.26 -6.34
C ALA A 44 -2.11 2.28 -5.20
N GLY A 45 -2.07 2.76 -3.95
CA GLY A 45 -2.41 1.95 -2.77
C GLY A 45 -3.84 1.47 -2.80
N LEU A 46 -4.80 2.37 -3.04
CA LEU A 46 -6.23 2.02 -3.13
C LEU A 46 -6.51 1.12 -4.33
N ALA A 47 -5.91 1.40 -5.49
CA ALA A 47 -6.08 0.57 -6.69
C ALA A 47 -5.54 -0.85 -6.48
N THR A 48 -4.35 -0.97 -5.89
CA THR A 48 -3.74 -2.27 -5.58
C THR A 48 -4.57 -3.04 -4.56
N MET A 49 -5.03 -2.37 -3.50
CA MET A 49 -5.89 -2.98 -2.50
C MET A 49 -7.20 -3.49 -3.11
N ARG A 50 -7.83 -2.68 -3.98
CA ARG A 50 -9.08 -3.07 -4.65
C ARG A 50 -8.87 -4.23 -5.63
N LEU A 51 -7.74 -4.26 -6.34
CA LEU A 51 -7.41 -5.34 -7.27
C LEU A 51 -7.16 -6.66 -6.55
N TRP A 52 -6.57 -6.63 -5.35
CA TRP A 52 -6.17 -7.81 -4.60
C TRP A 52 -7.12 -8.19 -3.47
N TRP A 53 -8.23 -7.46 -3.32
CA TRP A 53 -9.21 -7.69 -2.27
C TRP A 53 -9.65 -9.16 -2.22
N ASP A 54 -10.11 -9.70 -3.34
CA ASP A 54 -10.60 -11.08 -3.41
C ASP A 54 -9.51 -12.11 -3.07
N LYS A 55 -8.28 -11.91 -3.57
CA LYS A 55 -7.15 -12.78 -3.25
C LYS A 55 -6.79 -12.72 -1.77
N LEU A 56 -6.75 -11.52 -1.18
CA LEU A 56 -6.45 -11.31 0.22
C LEU A 56 -7.49 -11.98 1.13
N LEU A 57 -8.77 -11.85 0.80
CA LEU A 57 -9.85 -12.55 1.52
C LEU A 57 -9.76 -14.06 1.34
N ASN A 58 -9.44 -14.55 0.14
CA ASN A 58 -9.33 -15.98 -0.15
C ASN A 58 -8.11 -16.64 0.52
N LEU A 59 -7.12 -15.87 0.97
CA LEU A 59 -6.03 -16.34 1.82
C LEU A 59 -6.47 -16.48 3.29
N PHE A 60 -7.43 -15.65 3.73
CA PHE A 60 -8.02 -15.73 5.08
C PHE A 60 -9.21 -16.69 5.17
N SER A 61 -9.88 -16.96 4.05
CA SER A 61 -10.94 -17.95 3.97
C SER A 61 -10.31 -19.33 3.83
N SER A 62 -10.11 -19.98 4.99
CA SER A 62 -9.76 -21.39 5.04
C SER A 62 -10.79 -22.18 4.22
N ARG A 63 -10.34 -22.85 3.17
CA ARG A 63 -11.19 -23.67 2.30
C ARG A 63 -11.86 -24.72 3.17
N LYS A 64 -13.17 -24.59 3.38
CA LYS A 64 -13.98 -25.70 3.88
C LYS A 64 -14.26 -26.56 2.65
N ASP A 65 -13.51 -27.64 2.50
CA ASP A 65 -13.72 -28.60 1.43
C ASP A 65 -15.19 -29.07 1.47
N PRO A 66 -15.95 -28.92 0.37
CA PRO A 66 -17.21 -29.61 0.20
C PRO A 66 -16.86 -31.03 -0.22
N SER A 67 -16.55 -31.87 0.75
CA SER A 67 -16.45 -33.30 0.54
C SER A 67 -17.24 -33.99 1.64
N ALA A 68 -18.12 -34.89 1.19
CA ALA A 68 -19.14 -35.62 1.93
C ALA A 68 -20.42 -34.82 2.25
N ASP A 69 -21.31 -34.73 1.26
CA ASP A 69 -22.62 -35.33 1.51
C ASP A 69 -23.10 -36.06 0.26
N ASP A 70 -23.71 -37.19 0.52
CA ASP A 70 -23.72 -38.43 -0.22
C ASP A 70 -24.73 -38.41 -1.36
N ASN A 71 -24.43 -39.19 -2.39
CA ASN A 71 -25.35 -39.48 -3.46
C ASN A 71 -26.36 -40.51 -2.97
N ASP A 72 -27.26 -40.14 -2.04
CA ASP A 72 -28.40 -41.02 -1.74
C ASP A 72 -29.52 -40.73 -2.73
N ASN A 73 -29.33 -41.33 -3.90
CA ASN A 73 -30.32 -41.50 -4.96
C ASN A 73 -31.53 -42.26 -4.39
N ALA A 74 -32.46 -41.53 -3.81
CA ALA A 74 -33.79 -42.01 -3.50
C ALA A 74 -34.54 -42.34 -4.79
N GLN A 75 -34.38 -43.57 -5.28
CA GLN A 75 -35.34 -44.19 -6.19
C GLN A 75 -36.60 -44.56 -5.38
N PRO A 76 -37.78 -44.11 -5.82
CA PRO A 76 -38.71 -45.09 -6.36
C PRO A 76 -39.46 -44.53 -7.56
N THR A 77 -39.02 -44.84 -8.78
CA THR A 77 -39.88 -44.75 -9.96
C THR A 77 -40.88 -45.91 -9.92
N SER A 78 -41.92 -45.75 -9.10
CA SER A 78 -43.19 -46.44 -9.28
C SER A 78 -43.77 -45.98 -10.61
N LYS A 79 -43.54 -46.73 -11.69
CA LYS A 79 -44.45 -46.95 -12.83
C LYS A 79 -43.94 -48.15 -13.63
N HIS A 80 -44.20 -49.36 -13.14
CA HIS A 80 -44.22 -50.52 -14.02
C HIS A 80 -45.68 -50.90 -14.26
N ASP A 81 -46.02 -50.80 -15.52
CA ASP A 81 -47.26 -51.10 -16.19
C ASP A 81 -47.74 -52.54 -15.91
N HIS A 82 -49.04 -52.67 -15.60
CA HIS A 82 -49.82 -53.86 -15.85
C HIS A 82 -51.28 -53.46 -16.10
N LYS A 83 -51.52 -52.91 -17.29
CA LYS A 83 -52.74 -53.22 -18.05
C LYS A 83 -52.50 -54.64 -18.61
N GLU A 84 -53.39 -55.62 -18.48
CA GLU A 84 -54.69 -55.74 -19.16
C GLU A 84 -55.55 -56.86 -18.52
N PRO A 85 -56.89 -56.83 -18.65
CA PRO A 85 -57.77 -57.99 -18.45
C PRO A 85 -57.88 -58.91 -19.67
#